data_AF-A0AAN9UKR8-F1
#
_entry.id   AF-A0AAN9UKR8-F1
#
_cell.length_a   1.000
_cell.length_b   1.000
_cell.length_c   1.000
_cell.angle_alpha   90.00
_cell.angle_beta   90.00
_cell.angle_gamma   90.00
#
_symmetry.space_group_name_H-M   'P 1'
#
loop_
_entity.id
_entity.type
_entity.pdbx_description
1 polymer ?
#
loop_
_entity_poly.entity_id
_entity_poly.type
_entity_poly.pdbx_seq_one_letter_code
_entity_poly.pdbx_strand_id
1 'polypeptide(L)'
;MKCFTPLLLLQISLPFAICKAISGRGLMLPADAPQGLLMWTETDSFTNYTVHPFPETYNETDISDSVRNGSGVKHIGPRLNPLPISKTGCSPLNKLTADDAMEATWRLKMHCDIRTRHAIEIGARNILALHQGAGWAYVCNWAGSPNFNRCDGMEVLEAMDTIDRTCGPAAVGWVLMDQWAKSYGREVDTVEICPGICRVGMCGMISSDKANGEY
;
A
#
# COMPACT_ATOMS: atom_id res chain seq x y z
N MET A 1 54.85 39.31 -34.19
CA MET A 1 54.35 39.16 -32.80
C MET A 1 53.37 38.00 -32.77
N LYS A 2 53.64 36.98 -31.95
CA LYS A 2 52.85 35.74 -31.88
C LYS A 2 51.83 35.88 -30.74
N CYS A 3 50.54 35.88 -31.06
CA CYS A 3 49.47 35.81 -30.04
C CYS A 3 49.26 34.35 -29.64
N PHE A 4 49.52 34.08 -28.36
CA PHE A 4 49.30 32.80 -27.69
C PHE A 4 47.89 32.86 -27.07
N THR A 5 46.97 32.05 -27.57
CA THR A 5 45.62 31.92 -26.99
C THR A 5 45.64 30.77 -25.97
N PRO A 6 45.36 31.02 -24.67
CA PRO A 6 45.28 29.93 -23.71
C PRO A 6 43.94 29.19 -23.88
N LEU A 7 44.03 27.89 -24.12
CA LEU A 7 42.90 26.97 -24.13
C LEU A 7 42.45 26.74 -22.67
N LEU A 8 41.33 27.35 -22.27
CA LEU A 8 40.73 27.15 -20.95
C LEU A 8 39.95 25.83 -20.96
N LEU A 9 40.54 24.75 -20.45
CA LEU A 9 39.86 23.47 -20.24
C LEU A 9 38.90 23.58 -19.05
N LEU A 10 37.61 23.75 -19.34
CA LEU A 10 36.53 23.72 -18.35
C LEU A 10 36.30 22.26 -17.92
N GLN A 11 36.93 21.82 -16.82
CA GLN A 11 36.59 20.54 -16.20
C GLN A 11 35.24 20.66 -15.48
N ILE A 12 34.16 20.29 -16.18
CA ILE A 12 32.84 20.09 -15.58
C ILE A 12 32.87 18.76 -14.83
N SER A 13 33.28 18.79 -13.57
CA SER A 13 33.06 17.67 -12.65
C SER A 13 31.58 17.62 -12.29
N LEU A 14 30.77 16.96 -13.14
CA LEU A 14 29.41 16.55 -12.76
C LEU A 14 29.54 15.55 -11.60
N PRO A 15 29.03 15.84 -10.40
CA PRO A 15 28.84 14.81 -9.41
C PRO A 15 27.77 13.88 -9.96
N PHE A 16 28.19 12.80 -10.63
CA PHE A 16 27.34 11.64 -10.83
C PHE A 16 27.04 11.09 -9.43
N ALA A 17 25.97 11.60 -8.83
CA ALA A 17 25.31 10.94 -7.73
C ALA A 17 24.89 9.57 -8.26
N ILE A 18 25.73 8.57 -7.99
CA ILE A 18 25.42 7.17 -8.24
C ILE A 18 24.24 6.87 -7.33
N CYS A 19 23.01 7.07 -7.83
CA CYS A 19 21.82 6.46 -7.26
C CYS A 19 22.04 4.95 -7.35
N LYS A 20 22.58 4.36 -6.29
CA LYS A 20 22.48 2.92 -6.08
C LYS A 20 20.99 2.63 -5.98
N ALA A 21 20.41 2.20 -7.10
CA ALA A 21 19.09 1.58 -7.14
C ALA A 21 19.19 0.28 -6.34
N ILE A 22 19.10 0.40 -5.01
CA ILE A 22 18.75 -0.72 -4.17
C ILE A 22 17.31 -1.03 -4.59
N SER A 23 17.16 -2.04 -5.44
CA SER A 23 15.87 -2.62 -5.79
C SER A 23 15.28 -3.15 -4.49
N GLY A 24 14.48 -2.31 -3.83
CA GLY A 24 13.60 -2.72 -2.75
C GLY A 24 12.57 -3.63 -3.39
N ARG A 25 12.80 -4.95 -3.30
CA ARG A 25 11.78 -5.92 -3.64
C ARG A 25 10.65 -5.76 -2.62
N GLY A 26 9.45 -5.50 -3.10
CA GLY A 26 8.22 -5.61 -2.33
C GLY A 26 7.98 -7.04 -1.88
N LEU A 27 6.87 -7.24 -1.18
CA LEU A 27 6.49 -8.55 -0.65
C LEU A 27 5.71 -9.31 -1.72
N MET A 28 6.24 -10.44 -2.17
CA MET A 28 5.46 -11.39 -2.96
C MET A 28 4.55 -12.20 -2.05
N LEU A 29 3.26 -12.18 -2.39
CA LEU A 29 2.24 -12.92 -1.67
C LEU A 29 2.08 -14.31 -2.30
N PRO A 30 2.36 -15.40 -1.57
CA PRO A 30 2.26 -16.73 -2.14
C PRO A 30 0.78 -17.12 -2.29
N ALA A 31 0.43 -17.83 -3.36
CA ALA A 31 -0.94 -18.25 -3.63
C ALA A 31 -1.49 -19.25 -2.59
N ASP A 32 -0.61 -19.91 -1.83
CA ASP A 32 -0.95 -20.83 -0.74
C ASP A 32 -0.92 -20.15 0.64
N ALA A 33 -0.85 -18.81 0.70
CA ALA A 33 -0.96 -18.10 1.97
C ALA A 33 -2.29 -18.44 2.67
N PRO A 34 -2.29 -18.62 4.00
CA PRO A 34 -3.53 -18.79 4.73
C PRO A 34 -4.44 -17.56 4.56
N GLN A 35 -5.74 -17.77 4.62
CA GLN A 35 -6.69 -16.65 4.68
C GLN A 35 -6.54 -15.90 6.01
N GLY A 36 -6.86 -14.61 5.99
CA GLY A 36 -6.83 -13.76 7.17
C GLY A 36 -5.72 -12.72 7.15
N LEU A 37 -5.36 -12.24 8.34
CA LEU A 37 -4.45 -11.11 8.51
C LEU A 37 -3.00 -11.57 8.62
N LEU A 38 -2.14 -10.95 7.81
CA LEU A 38 -0.71 -11.14 7.81
C LEU A 38 -0.01 -9.81 8.09
N MET A 39 1.01 -9.85 8.95
CA MET A 39 1.89 -8.71 9.20
C MET A 39 3.34 -9.04 8.83
N TRP A 40 3.99 -8.07 8.20
CA TRP A 40 5.41 -8.06 7.88
C TRP A 40 6.13 -6.91 8.59
N THR A 41 7.34 -7.16 9.09
CA THR A 41 8.26 -6.13 9.61
C THR A 41 9.60 -6.25 8.90
N GLU A 42 10.17 -5.13 8.40
CA GLU A 42 11.43 -5.10 7.65
C GLU A 42 12.68 -5.50 8.47
N THR A 43 12.55 -5.88 9.75
CA THR A 43 13.70 -6.09 10.65
C THR A 43 14.52 -7.33 10.32
N ASP A 44 13.93 -8.34 9.67
CA ASP A 44 14.59 -9.61 9.38
C ASP A 44 14.25 -10.07 7.96
N SER A 45 15.08 -10.96 7.42
CA SER A 45 14.96 -11.60 6.11
C SER A 45 13.51 -11.97 5.72
N PHE A 46 13.22 -12.02 4.41
CA PHE A 46 11.97 -12.40 3.74
C PHE A 46 11.31 -13.75 4.17
N THR A 47 11.63 -14.31 5.33
CA THR A 47 11.21 -15.62 5.81
C THR A 47 10.32 -15.60 7.05
N ASN A 48 10.25 -14.50 7.82
CA ASN A 48 9.51 -14.48 9.09
C ASN A 48 8.20 -13.72 8.96
N TYR A 49 7.11 -14.45 8.70
CA TYR A 49 5.75 -13.91 8.80
C TYR A 49 5.18 -14.23 10.19
N THR A 50 4.59 -13.23 10.83
CA THR A 50 3.74 -13.49 12.01
C THR A 50 2.32 -13.53 11.51
N VAL A 51 1.74 -14.73 11.41
CA VAL A 51 0.29 -14.85 11.27
C VAL A 51 -0.28 -14.51 12.63
N HIS A 52 -1.09 -13.46 12.67
CA HIS A 52 -1.88 -13.18 13.86
C HIS A 52 -3.18 -13.95 13.70
N PRO A 53 -3.35 -15.10 14.39
CA PRO A 53 -4.62 -15.79 14.37
C PRO A 53 -5.66 -14.81 14.88
N PHE A 54 -6.63 -14.50 14.03
CA PHE A 54 -7.74 -13.66 14.43
C PHE A 54 -8.53 -14.47 15.47
N PRO A 55 -8.87 -13.92 16.65
CA PRO A 55 -9.83 -14.59 17.52
C PRO A 55 -11.13 -14.75 16.72
N GLU A 56 -11.46 -16.02 16.44
CA GLU A 56 -12.34 -16.48 15.36
C GLU A 56 -13.84 -16.26 15.64
N THR A 57 -14.21 -15.25 16.42
CA THR A 57 -15.62 -14.96 16.70
C THR A 57 -15.93 -13.50 16.43
N TYR A 58 -15.76 -13.11 15.17
CA TYR A 58 -16.45 -11.94 14.66
C TYR A 58 -17.88 -12.35 14.26
N ASN A 59 -18.87 -11.78 14.93
CA ASN A 59 -20.27 -12.08 14.68
C ASN A 59 -20.67 -11.45 13.34
N GLU A 60 -20.78 -12.25 12.28
CA GLU A 60 -21.15 -11.81 10.92
C GLU A 60 -22.44 -10.95 10.88
N THR A 61 -23.28 -11.07 11.90
CA THR A 61 -24.51 -10.28 12.07
C THR A 61 -24.29 -8.78 12.10
N ASP A 62 -23.11 -8.28 12.51
CA ASP A 62 -22.85 -6.83 12.60
C ASP A 62 -22.58 -6.16 11.23
N ILE A 63 -22.29 -6.94 10.17
CA ILE A 63 -21.99 -6.40 8.82
C ILE A 63 -23.28 -6.17 8.03
N SER A 64 -24.30 -7.03 8.23
CA SER A 64 -25.52 -7.02 7.42
C SER A 64 -26.35 -5.74 7.58
N ASP A 65 -26.52 -5.22 8.80
CA ASP A 65 -27.53 -4.18 9.03
C ASP A 65 -27.10 -2.78 8.58
N SER A 66 -25.80 -2.52 8.50
CA SER A 66 -25.25 -1.24 8.03
C SER A 66 -25.16 -1.16 6.50
N VAL A 67 -24.96 -2.28 5.82
CA VAL A 67 -24.83 -2.34 4.35
C VAL A 67 -26.19 -2.55 3.67
N ARG A 68 -27.07 -3.35 4.26
CA ARG A 68 -28.35 -3.75 3.63
C ARG A 68 -29.42 -2.66 3.66
N ASN A 69 -29.32 -1.70 4.57
CA ASN A 69 -30.20 -0.52 4.66
C ASN A 69 -29.64 0.69 3.89
N GLY A 70 -29.17 0.48 2.66
CA GLY A 70 -28.68 1.51 1.72
C GLY A 70 -29.72 2.52 1.24
N SER A 71 -30.63 2.97 2.11
CA SER A 71 -31.60 4.03 1.84
C SER A 71 -31.19 5.29 2.61
N GLY A 72 -30.40 6.14 1.95
CA GLY A 72 -30.22 7.53 2.36
C GLY A 72 -29.12 7.80 3.37
N VAL A 73 -27.88 7.39 3.08
CA VAL A 73 -26.70 8.02 3.73
C VAL A 73 -26.62 9.46 3.23
N LYS A 74 -27.33 10.37 3.91
CA LYS A 74 -27.00 11.79 3.88
C LYS A 74 -25.56 11.89 4.40
N HIS A 75 -24.60 12.13 3.52
CA HIS A 75 -23.22 12.44 3.88
C HIS A 75 -23.18 13.72 4.72
N ILE A 76 -23.49 13.60 6.01
CA ILE A 76 -23.20 14.59 7.06
C ILE A 76 -22.17 13.94 7.98
N GLY A 77 -21.10 13.41 7.39
CA GLY A 77 -19.87 13.19 8.12
C GLY A 77 -19.12 14.52 8.23
N PRO A 78 -18.32 14.75 9.28
CA PRO A 78 -17.34 15.83 9.26
C PRO A 78 -16.56 15.76 7.95
N ARG A 79 -16.31 16.91 7.32
CA ARG A 79 -15.41 16.99 6.16
C ARG A 79 -14.05 16.47 6.60
N LEU A 80 -13.80 15.18 6.38
CA LEU A 80 -12.48 14.61 6.55
C LEU A 80 -11.57 15.35 5.58
N ASN A 81 -10.40 15.75 6.05
CA ASN A 81 -9.39 16.26 5.15
C ASN A 81 -9.11 15.16 4.13
N PRO A 82 -9.11 15.47 2.82
CA PRO A 82 -8.84 14.45 1.82
C PRO A 82 -7.49 13.81 2.09
N LEU A 83 -7.38 12.51 1.81
CA LEU A 83 -6.10 11.80 1.90
C LEU A 83 -5.04 12.51 1.02
N PRO A 84 -3.79 12.66 1.48
CA PRO A 84 -2.72 13.28 0.70
C PRO A 84 -2.16 12.30 -0.34
N ILE A 85 -3.03 11.85 -1.25
CA ILE A 85 -2.69 10.92 -2.32
C ILE A 85 -1.77 11.64 -3.31
N SER A 86 -0.53 11.17 -3.42
CA SER A 86 0.46 11.68 -4.37
C SER A 86 0.44 10.92 -5.70
N LYS A 87 0.06 9.64 -5.70
CA LYS A 87 0.00 8.82 -6.91
C LYS A 87 -1.02 7.68 -6.77
N THR A 88 -1.61 7.28 -7.89
CA THR A 88 -2.48 6.10 -8.01
C THR A 88 -1.94 5.20 -9.12
N GLY A 89 -1.90 3.89 -8.87
CA GLY A 89 -1.59 2.88 -9.88
C GLY A 89 -2.76 1.92 -10.07
N CYS A 90 -3.03 1.54 -11.31
CA CYS A 90 -4.09 0.62 -11.67
C CYS A 90 -3.53 -0.60 -12.39
N SER A 91 -4.10 -1.79 -12.14
CA SER A 91 -3.88 -2.97 -12.96
C SER A 91 -5.21 -3.40 -13.60
N PRO A 92 -5.59 -2.84 -14.76
CA PRO A 92 -6.94 -3.02 -15.32
C PRO A 92 -7.24 -4.45 -15.78
N LEU A 93 -6.20 -5.25 -16.00
CA LEU A 93 -6.31 -6.66 -16.40
C LEU A 93 -6.65 -7.57 -15.22
N ASN A 94 -6.37 -7.13 -13.99
CA ASN A 94 -6.63 -7.89 -12.78
C ASN A 94 -7.83 -7.29 -12.05
N LYS A 95 -8.83 -8.11 -11.77
CA LYS A 95 -10.00 -7.72 -10.97
C LYS A 95 -10.28 -8.77 -9.94
N LEU A 96 -10.67 -8.30 -8.76
CA LEU A 96 -11.20 -9.16 -7.72
C LEU A 96 -12.70 -9.35 -7.96
N THR A 97 -13.26 -10.42 -7.38
CA THR A 97 -14.70 -10.48 -7.22
C THR A 97 -15.14 -9.35 -6.28
N ALA A 98 -16.37 -8.85 -6.44
CA ALA A 98 -16.86 -7.79 -5.57
C ALA A 98 -16.88 -8.21 -4.09
N ASP A 99 -17.20 -9.48 -3.82
CA ASP A 99 -17.23 -10.04 -2.47
C ASP A 99 -15.83 -10.12 -1.86
N ASP A 100 -14.83 -10.62 -2.59
CA ASP A 100 -13.45 -10.68 -2.10
C ASP A 100 -12.88 -9.28 -1.84
N ALA A 101 -13.12 -8.33 -2.76
CA ALA A 101 -12.65 -6.95 -2.59
C ALA A 101 -13.29 -6.27 -1.38
N MET A 102 -14.61 -6.45 -1.20
CA MET A 102 -15.36 -5.86 -0.10
C MET A 102 -14.95 -6.47 1.24
N GLU A 103 -14.91 -7.79 1.34
CA GLU A 103 -14.57 -8.50 2.58
C GLU A 103 -13.11 -8.24 2.97
N ALA A 104 -12.18 -8.25 2.00
CA ALA A 104 -10.78 -7.91 2.28
C ALA A 104 -10.61 -6.47 2.79
N THR A 105 -11.27 -5.52 2.12
CA THR A 105 -11.25 -4.11 2.51
C THR A 105 -11.86 -3.91 3.89
N TRP A 106 -13.01 -4.54 4.16
CA TRP A 106 -13.73 -4.40 5.42
C TRP A 106 -12.94 -4.97 6.58
N ARG A 107 -12.41 -6.18 6.45
CA ARG A 107 -11.59 -6.80 7.51
C ARG A 107 -10.31 -6.01 7.76
N LEU A 108 -9.66 -5.48 6.72
CA LEU A 108 -8.51 -4.60 6.88
C LEU A 108 -8.87 -3.31 7.63
N LYS A 109 -9.97 -2.64 7.24
CA LYS A 109 -10.51 -1.48 7.95
C LYS A 109 -10.74 -1.79 9.42
N MET A 110 -11.46 -2.88 9.71
CA MET A 110 -11.76 -3.28 11.08
C MET A 110 -10.48 -3.47 11.89
N HIS A 111 -9.43 -4.04 11.29
CA HIS A 111 -8.14 -4.16 11.96
C HIS A 111 -7.51 -2.80 12.28
N CYS A 112 -7.58 -1.85 11.35
CA CYS A 112 -7.10 -0.49 11.57
C CYS A 112 -7.93 0.30 12.61
N ASP A 113 -9.21 -0.04 12.78
CA ASP A 113 -10.10 0.60 13.76
C ASP A 113 -9.97 0.04 15.19
N ILE A 114 -9.43 -1.18 15.36
CA ILE A 114 -9.20 -1.77 16.68
C ILE A 114 -8.14 -0.94 17.40
N ARG A 115 -8.58 0.05 18.19
CA ARG A 115 -7.73 0.91 19.04
C ARG A 115 -7.38 0.26 20.38
N THR A 116 -7.17 -1.05 20.42
CA THR A 116 -6.71 -1.67 21.66
C THR A 116 -5.27 -1.22 21.93
N ARG A 117 -4.80 -1.25 23.19
CA ARG A 117 -3.39 -0.95 23.51
C ARG A 117 -2.42 -2.00 22.93
N HIS A 118 -2.94 -2.99 22.22
CA HIS A 118 -2.24 -4.05 21.49
C HIS A 118 -2.67 -4.07 20.03
N ALA A 119 -3.35 -3.00 19.56
CA ALA A 119 -3.49 -2.74 18.15
C ALA A 119 -2.12 -2.93 17.55
N ILE A 120 -2.05 -3.80 16.55
CA ILE A 120 -0.84 -3.97 15.78
C ILE A 120 -0.60 -2.61 15.17
N GLU A 121 0.20 -1.79 15.85
CA GLU A 121 0.72 -0.59 15.26
C GLU A 121 1.43 -1.12 14.03
N ILE A 122 0.98 -0.70 12.85
CA ILE A 122 1.82 -0.80 11.67
C ILE A 122 2.99 0.12 11.99
N GLY A 123 3.93 -0.45 12.73
CA GLY A 123 5.12 0.19 13.21
C GLY A 123 5.91 0.71 12.03
N ALA A 124 7.00 1.39 12.35
CA ALA A 124 7.89 1.87 11.32
C ALA A 124 8.31 0.70 10.40
N ARG A 125 8.06 0.82 9.09
CA ARG A 125 8.45 -0.17 8.07
C ARG A 125 7.73 -1.51 8.20
N ASN A 126 6.42 -1.46 8.41
CA ASN A 126 5.55 -2.63 8.45
C ASN A 126 4.61 -2.68 7.26
N ILE A 127 4.25 -3.90 6.87
CA ILE A 127 3.18 -4.18 5.92
C ILE A 127 2.10 -4.92 6.70
N LEU A 128 0.86 -4.48 6.54
CA LEU A 128 -0.31 -5.21 6.98
C LEU A 128 -1.10 -5.60 5.74
N ALA A 129 -1.35 -6.88 5.56
CA ALA A 129 -2.09 -7.41 4.43
C ALA A 129 -3.17 -8.36 4.94
N LEU A 130 -4.32 -8.37 4.28
CA LEU A 130 -5.40 -9.27 4.57
C LEU A 130 -5.76 -10.04 3.30
N HIS A 131 -5.73 -11.36 3.42
CA HIS A 131 -6.02 -12.33 2.37
C HIS A 131 -7.45 -12.84 2.49
N GLN A 132 -8.22 -12.74 1.40
CA GLN A 132 -9.58 -13.26 1.30
C GLN A 132 -9.84 -13.78 -0.11
N GLY A 133 -10.24 -15.05 -0.23
CA GLY A 133 -10.45 -15.66 -1.53
C GLY A 133 -9.16 -15.70 -2.35
N ALA A 134 -9.17 -15.04 -3.51
CA ALA A 134 -8.00 -14.84 -4.37
C ALA A 134 -7.44 -13.40 -4.33
N GLY A 135 -7.90 -12.62 -3.35
CA GLY A 135 -7.67 -11.19 -3.26
C GLY A 135 -7.02 -10.76 -1.96
N TRP A 136 -6.27 -9.68 -2.05
CA TRP A 136 -5.58 -9.05 -0.95
C TRP A 136 -6.02 -7.61 -0.82
N ALA A 137 -6.16 -7.15 0.41
CA ALA A 137 -6.17 -5.73 0.75
C ALA A 137 -5.00 -5.46 1.68
N TYR A 138 -4.23 -4.39 1.44
CA TYR A 138 -3.05 -4.12 2.24
C TYR A 138 -2.83 -2.64 2.49
N VAL A 139 -1.99 -2.38 3.49
CA VAL A 139 -1.38 -1.09 3.78
C VAL A 139 0.10 -1.29 4.09
N CYS A 140 0.93 -0.47 3.46
CA CYS A 140 2.37 -0.42 3.68
C CYS A 140 2.67 0.89 4.40
N ASN A 141 3.44 0.84 5.48
CA ASN A 141 3.90 2.03 6.20
C ASN A 141 5.42 1.99 6.28
N TRP A 142 6.10 2.94 5.65
CA TRP A 142 7.56 3.08 5.72
C TRP A 142 7.98 4.34 6.50
N ALA A 143 7.06 4.95 7.26
CA ALA A 143 7.41 6.00 8.18
C ALA A 143 8.49 5.49 9.15
N GLY A 144 9.55 6.26 9.36
CA GLY A 144 10.65 5.87 10.26
C GLY A 144 10.32 5.98 11.75
N SER A 145 9.12 6.45 12.11
CA SER A 145 8.70 6.67 13.48
C SER A 145 7.36 5.98 13.78
N PRO A 146 7.27 5.16 14.84
CA PRO A 146 6.05 4.42 15.18
C PRO A 146 4.88 5.34 15.58
N ASN A 147 5.17 6.53 16.08
CA ASN A 147 4.16 7.42 16.66
C ASN A 147 3.37 8.24 15.62
N PHE A 148 3.80 8.27 14.35
CA PHE A 148 3.30 9.28 13.41
C PHE A 148 2.37 8.77 12.33
N ASN A 149 2.19 7.45 12.15
CA ASN A 149 1.46 6.93 10.99
C ASN A 149 0.72 5.61 11.26
N ARG A 150 -0.11 5.58 12.30
CA ARG A 150 -1.04 4.45 12.52
C ARG A 150 -2.01 4.32 11.34
N CYS A 151 -2.41 3.10 11.01
CA CYS A 151 -3.52 2.89 10.08
C CYS A 151 -4.83 3.30 10.77
N ASP A 152 -5.72 3.96 10.04
CA ASP A 152 -7.09 4.25 10.47
C ASP A 152 -8.07 3.66 9.46
N GLY A 153 -9.20 3.10 9.92
CA GLY A 153 -10.14 2.44 9.02
C GLY A 153 -10.78 3.38 8.01
N MET A 154 -10.93 4.67 8.33
CA MET A 154 -11.42 5.65 7.35
C MET A 154 -10.39 5.90 6.24
N GLU A 155 -9.09 5.88 6.56
CA GLU A 155 -8.03 5.95 5.55
C GLU A 155 -8.13 4.77 4.57
N VAL A 156 -8.38 3.56 5.08
CA VAL A 156 -8.55 2.36 4.24
C VAL A 156 -9.74 2.54 3.29
N LEU A 157 -10.90 2.94 3.81
CA LEU A 157 -12.10 3.11 2.99
C LEU A 157 -11.92 4.18 1.91
N GLU A 158 -11.38 5.35 2.26
CA GLU A 158 -11.20 6.45 1.31
C GLU A 158 -10.10 6.12 0.27
N ALA A 159 -9.07 5.36 0.66
CA ALA A 159 -8.08 4.85 -0.26
C ALA A 159 -8.69 3.85 -1.27
N MET A 160 -9.48 2.88 -0.81
CA MET A 160 -10.13 1.90 -1.70
C MET A 160 -11.18 2.55 -2.61
N ASP A 161 -11.97 3.50 -2.09
CA ASP A 161 -12.91 4.29 -2.90
C ASP A 161 -12.17 5.13 -3.96
N THR A 162 -10.98 5.66 -3.65
CA THR A 162 -10.13 6.33 -4.65
C THR A 162 -9.70 5.35 -5.76
N ILE A 163 -9.28 4.14 -5.40
CA ILE A 163 -8.92 3.11 -6.38
C ILE A 163 -10.13 2.74 -7.22
N ASP A 164 -11.31 2.53 -6.62
CA ASP A 164 -12.53 2.18 -7.35
C ASP A 164 -12.97 3.27 -8.32
N ARG A 165 -12.87 4.54 -7.93
CA ARG A 165 -13.18 5.68 -8.80
C ARG A 165 -12.18 5.84 -9.95
N THR A 166 -10.91 5.54 -9.71
CA THR A 166 -9.83 5.79 -10.68
C THR A 166 -9.60 4.60 -11.62
N CYS A 167 -9.58 3.40 -11.07
CA CYS A 167 -9.24 2.15 -11.76
C CYS A 167 -10.48 1.32 -12.14
N GLY A 168 -11.64 1.63 -11.56
CA GLY A 168 -12.90 0.90 -11.72
C GLY A 168 -13.24 0.02 -10.51
N PRO A 169 -14.51 -0.38 -10.37
CA PRO A 169 -14.99 -1.12 -9.21
C PRO A 169 -14.29 -2.48 -9.07
N ALA A 170 -13.85 -2.80 -7.86
CA ALA A 170 -13.11 -4.02 -7.50
C ALA A 170 -11.82 -4.23 -8.34
N ALA A 171 -11.31 -3.16 -8.96
CA ALA A 171 -10.06 -3.22 -9.68
C ALA A 171 -8.89 -3.38 -8.70
N VAL A 172 -7.92 -4.16 -9.14
CA VAL A 172 -6.58 -4.19 -8.55
C VAL A 172 -5.91 -2.85 -8.79
N GLY A 173 -5.23 -2.35 -7.77
CA GLY A 173 -4.58 -1.06 -7.80
C GLY A 173 -4.13 -0.61 -6.42
N TRP A 174 -3.50 0.55 -6.38
CA TRP A 174 -2.93 1.12 -5.17
C TRP A 174 -2.93 2.64 -5.20
N VAL A 175 -2.89 3.24 -4.02
CA VAL A 175 -2.65 4.67 -3.80
C VAL A 175 -1.42 4.85 -2.93
N LEU A 176 -0.65 5.88 -3.24
CA LEU A 176 0.55 6.30 -2.54
C LEU A 176 0.29 7.64 -1.85
N MET A 177 0.75 7.76 -0.61
CA MET A 177 0.69 8.96 0.20
C MET A 177 2.09 9.31 0.69
N ASP A 178 2.90 9.94 -0.17
CA ASP A 178 4.31 10.23 0.14
C ASP A 178 4.48 11.06 1.42
N GLN A 179 3.57 12.00 1.67
CA GLN A 179 3.59 12.85 2.88
C GLN A 179 3.41 12.04 4.16
N TRP A 180 2.66 10.94 4.10
CA TRP A 180 2.43 10.05 5.23
C TRP A 180 3.35 8.84 5.20
N ALA A 181 4.18 8.68 4.17
CA ALA A 181 5.00 7.49 3.98
C ALA A 181 4.17 6.19 4.06
N LYS A 182 3.00 6.20 3.40
CA LYS A 182 2.07 5.07 3.34
C LYS A 182 1.61 4.76 1.92
N SER A 183 1.21 3.53 1.68
CA SER A 183 0.42 3.14 0.52
C SER A 183 -0.65 2.14 0.91
N TYR A 184 -1.78 2.16 0.20
CA TYR A 184 -2.89 1.23 0.37
C TYR A 184 -3.19 0.61 -0.98
N GLY A 185 -3.63 -0.64 -1.01
CA GLY A 185 -3.97 -1.25 -2.28
C GLY A 185 -4.72 -2.57 -2.16
N ARG A 186 -5.13 -3.05 -3.33
CA ARG A 186 -5.67 -4.39 -3.53
C ARG A 186 -4.90 -5.08 -4.62
N GLU A 187 -4.60 -6.36 -4.41
CA GLU A 187 -3.89 -7.19 -5.39
C GLU A 187 -4.50 -8.58 -5.45
N VAL A 188 -4.21 -9.29 -6.55
CA VAL A 188 -4.44 -10.74 -6.67
C VAL A 188 -3.24 -11.51 -6.13
N ASP A 189 -3.41 -12.80 -5.91
CA ASP A 189 -2.32 -13.69 -5.54
C ASP A 189 -1.11 -13.57 -6.47
N THR A 190 0.08 -13.88 -5.95
CA THR A 190 1.36 -13.92 -6.67
C THR A 190 1.89 -12.56 -7.15
N VAL A 191 1.17 -11.46 -6.89
CA VAL A 191 1.65 -10.11 -7.18
C VAL A 191 2.48 -9.57 -6.01
N GLU A 192 3.49 -8.78 -6.37
CA GLU A 192 4.31 -8.03 -5.43
C GLU A 192 3.52 -6.84 -4.87
N ILE A 193 3.28 -6.84 -3.56
CA ILE A 193 2.73 -5.67 -2.86
C ILE A 193 3.84 -4.80 -2.29
N CYS A 194 3.54 -3.51 -2.13
CA CYS A 194 4.48 -2.52 -1.62
C CYS A 194 5.81 -2.47 -2.39
N PRO A 195 5.81 -2.43 -3.75
CA PRO A 195 7.05 -2.40 -4.50
C PRO A 195 7.85 -1.14 -4.13
N GLY A 196 9.12 -1.31 -3.76
CA GLY A 196 9.96 -0.17 -3.42
C GLY A 196 9.60 0.50 -2.08
N ILE A 197 9.31 -0.27 -1.03
CA ILE A 197 9.65 0.16 0.34
C ILE A 197 11.16 0.42 0.37
N CYS A 198 11.59 1.58 -0.14
CA CYS A 198 13.00 1.95 -0.12
C CYS A 198 13.30 2.51 1.25
N ARG A 199 14.45 2.08 1.79
CA ARG A 199 15.07 2.67 2.96
C ARG A 199 15.10 4.19 2.79
N VAL A 200 14.57 4.88 3.79
CA VAL A 200 14.55 6.34 3.95
C VAL A 200 15.73 7.00 3.23
N GLY A 201 15.44 7.71 2.13
CA GLY A 201 16.43 8.48 1.37
C GLY A 201 16.31 8.41 -0.15
N MET A 202 15.77 7.33 -0.73
CA MET A 202 15.67 7.18 -2.20
C MET A 202 14.52 6.25 -2.63
N CYS A 203 13.26 6.64 -2.43
CA CYS A 203 12.13 6.04 -3.16
C CYS A 203 12.00 6.70 -4.55
N GLY A 204 13.02 6.55 -5.40
CA GLY A 204 12.82 6.76 -6.83
C GLY A 204 12.08 5.54 -7.35
N MET A 205 10.74 5.55 -7.34
CA MET A 205 9.95 4.42 -7.84
C MET A 205 10.36 4.07 -9.26
N ILE A 206 10.72 2.79 -9.44
CA ILE A 206 10.77 2.16 -10.75
C ILE A 206 9.35 2.27 -11.32
N SER A 207 9.21 3.01 -12.42
CA SER A 207 7.94 3.09 -13.12
C SER A 207 7.49 1.68 -13.48
N SER A 208 6.27 1.33 -13.09
CA SER A 208 5.59 0.08 -13.49
C SER A 208 5.24 0.06 -14.99
N ASP A 209 5.74 1.00 -15.79
CA ASP A 209 5.61 1.03 -17.25
C ASP A 209 6.23 -0.20 -17.96
N LYS A 210 6.87 -1.12 -17.23
CA LYS A 210 7.43 -2.36 -17.78
C LYS A 210 6.61 -3.63 -17.54
N ALA A 211 5.44 -3.58 -16.90
CA ALA A 211 4.59 -4.77 -16.75
C ALA A 211 3.73 -5.11 -17.98
N ASN A 212 3.73 -4.28 -19.02
CA ASN A 212 3.05 -4.58 -20.30
C ASN A 212 4.07 -5.05 -21.34
N GLY A 213 4.55 -6.28 -21.19
CA GLY A 213 5.38 -6.98 -22.16
C GLY A 213 4.79 -8.35 -22.48
N GLU A 214 4.02 -8.41 -23.56
CA GLU A 214 3.74 -9.56 -24.43
C GLU A 214 3.67 -10.95 -23.78
N TYR A 215 2.45 -11.44 -23.57
CA TYR A 215 2.10 -12.86 -23.66
C TYR A 215 0.85 -13.01 -24.54
#